data_AF-A0A848ZNR0-F1
#
_entry.id   AF-A0A848ZNR0-F1
#
_cell.length_a   1.000
_cell.length_b   1.000
_cell.length_c   1.000
_cell.angle_alpha   90.00
_cell.angle_beta   90.00
_cell.angle_gamma   90.00
#
_symmetry.space_group_name_H-M   'P 1'
#
loop_
_entity.id
_entity.type
_entity.pdbx_description
1 polymer ?
#
loop_
_entity_poly.entity_id
_entity_poly.type
_entity_poly.pdbx_seq_one_letter_code
_entity_poly.pdbx_strand_id
1 'polypeptide(L)' 'MQNFTKYLKAKANIGEPEFQALINKVKVKHIPKGNVLLRPGEVCQHSFFVENGLLRAYTVDSLGKEHIIQFGSENWIVVD' A
#
# COMPACT_ATOMS: atom_id res chain seq x y z
N MET A 1 -9.33 0.55 8.88
CA MET A 1 -9.30 1.87 8.21
C MET A 1 -9.04 3.03 9.17
N GLN A 2 -8.97 2.77 10.47
CA GLN A 2 -8.72 3.78 11.49
C GLN A 2 -7.32 4.39 11.36
N ASN A 3 -6.32 3.57 11.06
CA ASN A 3 -4.93 4.02 10.95
C ASN A 3 -4.74 4.93 9.73
N PHE A 4 -5.31 4.56 8.59
CA PHE A 4 -5.28 5.39 7.39
C PHE A 4 -5.91 6.77 7.59
N THR A 5 -7.11 6.81 8.20
CA THR A 5 -7.79 8.08 8.50
C THR A 5 -6.93 8.96 9.40
N LYS A 6 -6.35 8.39 10.46
CA LYS A 6 -5.46 9.12 11.37
C LYS A 6 -4.20 9.61 10.66
N TYR A 7 -3.59 8.76 9.83
CA TYR A 7 -2.41 9.09 9.04
C TYR A 7 -2.67 10.28 8.11
N LEU A 8 -3.75 10.22 7.34
CA LEU A 8 -4.11 11.30 6.41
C LEU A 8 -4.42 12.60 7.14
N LYS A 9 -5.24 12.57 8.20
CA LYS A 9 -5.57 13.80 8.96
C LYS A 9 -4.34 14.42 9.63
N ALA A 10 -3.34 13.62 10.00
CA ALA A 10 -2.11 14.10 10.61
C ALA A 10 -1.08 14.62 9.59
N LYS A 11 -1.06 14.07 8.37
CA LYS A 11 -0.05 14.39 7.34
C LYS A 11 -0.55 15.32 6.25
N ALA A 12 -1.86 15.36 6.02
CA ALA A 12 -2.48 16.13 4.97
C ALA A 12 -3.47 17.12 5.59
N ASN A 13 -3.33 18.41 5.22
CA ASN A 13 -4.27 19.44 5.62
C ASN A 13 -5.50 19.42 4.69
N ILE A 14 -6.30 18.35 4.81
CA ILE A 14 -7.47 18.09 3.96
C ILE A 14 -8.74 18.48 4.74
N GLY A 15 -9.61 19.27 4.11
CA GLY A 15 -10.92 19.63 4.65
C GLY A 15 -11.87 18.43 4.72
N GLU A 16 -12.91 18.53 5.55
CA GLU A 16 -13.86 17.42 5.74
C GLU A 16 -14.57 16.99 4.44
N PRO A 17 -15.03 17.90 3.54
CA PRO A 17 -15.65 17.51 2.28
C PRO A 17 -14.70 16.72 1.35
N GLU A 18 -13.46 17.18 1.20
CA GLU A 18 -12.44 16.52 0.39
C GLU A 18 -12.04 15.18 0.99
N PHE A 19 -11.95 15.11 2.32
CA PHE A 19 -11.66 13.88 3.04
C PHE A 19 -12.74 12.82 2.78
N GLN A 20 -14.02 13.20 2.84
CA GLN A 20 -15.14 12.29 2.55
C GLN A 20 -15.15 11.84 1.09
N ALA A 21 -14.84 12.74 0.14
CA ALA A 21 -14.72 12.36 -1.27
C ALA A 21 -13.57 11.37 -1.52
N LEU A 22 -12.45 11.51 -0.79
CA LEU A 22 -11.30 10.62 -0.89
C LEU A 22 -11.60 9.25 -0.27
N ILE A 23 -12.13 9.20 0.96
CA ILE A 23 -12.31 7.94 1.69
C ILE A 23 -13.27 7.00 0.96
N ASN A 24 -14.26 7.54 0.25
CA ASN A 24 -15.21 6.77 -0.56
C ASN A 24 -14.56 6.06 -1.76
N LYS A 25 -13.36 6.46 -2.18
CA LYS A 25 -12.60 5.82 -3.27
C LYS A 25 -11.64 4.75 -2.76
N VAL A 26 -11.42 4.67 -1.44
CA VAL A 26 -10.49 3.72 -0.84
C VAL A 26 -11.17 2.37 -0.64
N LYS A 27 -10.47 1.30 -1.02
CA LYS A 27 -10.95 -0.07 -0.87
C LYS A 27 -10.07 -0.82 0.12
N VAL A 28 -10.68 -1.35 1.18
CA VAL A 28 -10.00 -2.23 2.14
C VAL A 28 -9.94 -3.63 1.55
N LYS A 29 -8.75 -4.24 1.55
CA LYS A 29 -8.54 -5.64 1.15
C LYS A 29 -7.82 -6.39 2.27
N HIS A 30 -8.25 -7.62 2.54
CA HIS A 30 -7.57 -8.55 3.44
C HIS A 30 -6.84 -9.58 2.59
N ILE A 31 -5.53 -9.68 2.79
CA ILE A 31 -4.64 -10.46 1.93
C ILE A 31 -3.87 -11.45 2.80
N PRO A 32 -4.00 -12.77 2.54
CA PRO A 32 -3.22 -13.78 3.25
C PRO A 32 -1.71 -13.59 3.04
N LYS A 33 -0.92 -13.99 4.05
CA LYS A 33 0.54 -14.00 3.95
C LYS A 33 1.00 -14.82 2.75
N GLY A 34 1.90 -14.26 1.95
CA GLY A 34 2.50 -14.92 0.79
C GLY A 34 1.76 -14.68 -0.53
N ASN A 35 0.59 -14.02 -0.51
CA ASN A 35 -0.08 -13.64 -1.75
C ASN A 35 0.62 -12.47 -2.44
N VAL A 36 0.69 -12.55 -3.78
CA VAL A 36 1.29 -11.52 -4.63
C VAL A 36 0.23 -10.50 -5.00
N LEU A 37 0.52 -9.22 -4.76
CA LEU A 37 -0.36 -8.09 -5.07
C LEU A 37 -0.12 -7.50 -6.46
N LEU A 38 1.12 -7.62 -6.96
CA LEU A 38 1.55 -7.15 -8.26
C LEU A 38 2.68 -8.08 -8.75
N ARG A 39 2.57 -8.54 -9.99
CA ARG A 39 3.58 -9.39 -10.64
C ARG A 39 4.42 -8.58 -11.62
N PRO A 40 5.67 -9.01 -11.89
CA PRO A 40 6.46 -8.43 -12.96
C PRO A 40 5.69 -8.42 -14.29
N GLY A 41 5.64 -7.26 -14.95
CA GLY A 41 4.92 -7.05 -16.20
C GLY A 41 3.45 -6.63 -16.06
N GLU A 42 2.89 -6.63 -14.85
CA GLU A 42 1.56 -6.06 -14.59
C GLU A 42 1.64 -4.53 -14.44
N VAL A 43 0.64 -3.82 -14.95
CA VAL A 43 0.51 -2.38 -14.72
C VAL A 43 -0.01 -2.15 -13.30
N CYS A 44 0.78 -1.50 -12.46
CA CYS A 44 0.36 -1.12 -11.11
C CYS A 44 -0.73 -0.03 -11.18
N GLN A 45 -1.95 -0.35 -10.72
CA GLN A 45 -3.08 0.58 -10.70
C GLN A 45 -3.41 1.12 -9.30
N HIS A 46 -2.61 0.75 -8.30
CA HIS A 46 -2.97 0.93 -6.90
C HIS A 46 -1.76 1.36 -6.07
N SER A 47 -1.99 2.25 -5.11
CA SER A 47 -1.10 2.47 -3.98
C SER A 47 -1.67 1.75 -2.77
N PHE A 48 -0.81 1.11 -1.98
CA PHE A 48 -1.22 0.28 -0.85
C PHE A 48 -0.81 0.95 0.45
N PHE A 49 -1.79 1.31 1.28
CA PHE A 49 -1.54 1.67 2.67
C PHE A 49 -1.67 0.44 3.56
N VAL A 50 -0.67 0.19 4.39
CA VAL A 50 -0.66 -0.96 5.30
C VAL A 50 -1.39 -0.58 6.58
N GLU A 51 -2.65 -0.98 6.66
CA GLU A 51 -3.48 -0.79 7.85
C GLU A 51 -3.04 -1.70 9.00
N ASN A 52 -2.69 -2.96 8.68
CA ASN A 52 -2.19 -3.97 9.60
C ASN A 52 -1.34 -5.00 8.83
N GLY A 53 -0.21 -5.44 9.40
CA GLY A 53 0.69 -6.42 8.77
C GLY A 53 1.90 -5.81 8.06
N LEU A 54 2.40 -6.50 7.05
CA LEU A 54 3.65 -6.16 6.36
C LEU A 54 3.58 -6.48 4.87
N LEU A 55 3.98 -5.52 4.04
CA LEU A 55 4.24 -5.72 2.61
C LEU A 55 5.74 -5.75 2.33
N ARG A 56 6.14 -6.51 1.32
CA ARG A 56 7.52 -6.58 0.81
C ARG A 56 7.50 -6.29 -0.69
N ALA A 57 8.21 -5.27 -1.12
CA ALA A 57 8.46 -4.99 -2.53
C ALA A 57 9.86 -5.50 -2.90
N TYR A 58 9.97 -6.20 -4.02
CA TYR A 58 11.22 -6.81 -4.46
C TYR A 58 11.23 -6.95 -5.99
N THR A 59 12.43 -7.00 -6.56
CA THR A 59 12.65 -7.38 -7.96
C THR A 59 13.32 -8.74 -8.04
N VAL A 60 13.27 -9.36 -9.22
CA VAL A 60 13.96 -10.61 -9.51
C VAL A 60 14.93 -10.34 -10.65
N ASP A 61 16.21 -10.68 -10.47
CA ASP A 61 17.21 -10.51 -11.51
C ASP A 61 17.19 -11.64 -12.55
N SER A 62 18.06 -11.54 -13.57
CA SER A 62 18.16 -12.52 -14.64
C SER A 62 18.59 -13.92 -14.19
N LEU A 63 19.14 -14.06 -12.98
CA LEU A 63 19.53 -15.34 -12.38
C LEU A 63 18.46 -15.88 -11.41
N GLY A 64 17.32 -15.21 -11.29
CA GLY A 64 16.22 -15.61 -10.43
C GLY A 64 16.38 -15.20 -8.96
N LYS A 65 17.37 -14.36 -8.63
CA LYS A 65 17.59 -13.91 -7.25
C LYS A 65 16.66 -12.73 -6.93
N GLU A 66 15.98 -12.83 -5.78
CA GLU A 66 15.19 -11.72 -5.23
C GLU A 66 16.10 -10.63 -4.65
N HIS A 67 15.83 -9.37 -5.00
CA HIS A 67 16.42 -8.18 -4.41
C HIS A 67 15.32 -7.36 -3.75
N ILE A 68 15.38 -7.24 -2.43
CA ILE A 68 14.37 -6.51 -1.66
C ILE A 68 14.58 -5.02 -1.87
N ILE A 69 13.53 -4.32 -2.30
CA ILE A 69 13.52 -2.86 -2.43
C ILE A 69 13.14 -2.25 -1.09
N GLN A 70 12.01 -2.68 -0.52
CA GLN A 70 11.50 -2.14 0.74
C GLN A 70 10.57 -3.11 1.46
N PHE A 71 10.46 -2.88 2.77
CA PHE A 71 9.39 -3.41 3.62
C PHE A 71 8.49 -2.26 4.04
N GLY A 72 7.18 -2.40 3.83
CA GLY A 72 6.18 -1.46 4.31
C GLY A 72 5.38 -2.07 5.45
N SER A 73 5.64 -1.64 6.69
CA SER A 73 4.87 -2.04 7.88
C SER A 73 3.66 -1.14 8.08
N GLU A 74 2.95 -1.28 9.19
CA GLU A 74 1.77 -0.46 9.48
C GLU A 74 2.05 1.05 9.37
N ASN A 75 1.07 1.78 8.84
CA ASN A 75 1.15 3.21 8.57
C ASN A 75 2.12 3.60 7.44
N TRP A 76 2.52 2.65 6.60
CA TRP A 76 3.36 2.88 5.43
C TRP A 76 2.55 2.80 4.13
N ILE A 77 3.03 3.51 3.10
CA ILE A 77 2.50 3.42 1.74
C ILE A 77 3.53 2.70 0.87
N VAL A 78 3.08 1.67 0.15
CA VAL A 78 3.86 0.95 -0.86
C VAL A 78 3.24 1.22 -2.22
N VAL A 79 4.10 1.54 -3.18
CA VAL A 79 3.80 1.80 -4.58
C VAL A 79 4.94 1.19 -5.41
N ASP A 80 4.61 0.76 -6.64
CA ASP A 80 5.58 0.29 -7.64
C ASP A 80 6.10 1.46 -8.46
#